data_AF-A0A3P6CTC0-F1
#
_entry.id   AF-A0A3P6CTC0-F1
#
_cell.length_a   1.000
_cell.length_b   1.000
_cell.length_c   1.000
_cell.angle_alpha   90.00
_cell.angle_beta   90.00
_cell.angle_gamma   90.00
#
_symmetry.space_group_name_H-M   'P 1'
#
loop_
_entity.id
_entity.type
_entity.pdbx_description
1 polymer ?
#
loop_
_entity_poly.entity_id
_entity_poly.type
_entity_poly.pdbx_seq_one_letter_code
_entity_poly.pdbx_strand_id
1 'polypeptide(L)'
;RTTRHSFVLTCHDTHCDWRILAQEVTNCGYYTIKKANLVHICPFDTRDLYKRRATSKVIAHVYRSRYGEPTLGPKSAQLQQMVLEDLRVSASYMKCHRAKGKATEATTGNTEDSYLELASYFERLK
;
A
#
# COMPACT_ATOMS: atom_id res chain seq x y z
N ARG A 1 12.55 -14.95 -4.80
CA ARG A 1 12.06 -15.26 -6.16
C ARG A 1 10.56 -15.02 -6.17
N THR A 2 10.06 -14.20 -7.09
CA THR A 2 8.63 -13.92 -7.24
C THR A 2 8.15 -14.56 -8.55
N THR A 3 7.10 -15.36 -8.48
CA THR A 3 6.42 -16.00 -9.61
C THR A 3 4.98 -15.50 -9.66
N ARG A 4 4.25 -15.79 -10.74
CA ARG A 4 2.84 -15.36 -10.89
C ARG A 4 1.94 -15.83 -9.74
N HIS A 5 2.20 -17.02 -9.19
CA HIS A 5 1.36 -17.65 -8.17
C HIS A 5 2.00 -17.71 -6.78
N SER A 6 3.22 -17.21 -6.61
CA SER A 6 3.87 -17.16 -5.30
C SER A 6 4.92 -16.06 -5.26
N PHE A 7 5.00 -15.36 -4.13
CA PHE A 7 6.06 -14.39 -3.91
C PHE A 7 6.69 -14.58 -2.54
N VAL A 8 7.99 -14.28 -2.49
CA VAL A 8 8.79 -14.33 -1.28
C VAL A 8 9.25 -12.93 -0.95
N LEU A 9 8.84 -12.42 0.21
CA LEU A 9 9.38 -11.21 0.79
C LEU A 9 10.56 -11.60 1.67
N THR A 10 11.67 -10.88 1.55
CA THR A 10 12.88 -11.06 2.36
C THR A 10 13.33 -9.73 2.92
N CYS A 11 14.10 -9.79 3.99
CA CYS A 11 14.87 -8.65 4.47
C CYS A 11 15.78 -8.11 3.35
N HIS A 12 16.18 -6.84 3.48
CA HIS A 12 17.25 -6.29 2.65
C HIS A 12 18.62 -6.82 3.09
N ASP A 13 18.79 -7.06 4.39
CA ASP A 13 19.99 -7.66 4.95
C ASP A 13 20.04 -9.17 4.65
N THR A 14 21.13 -9.62 4.05
CA THR A 14 21.37 -11.03 3.71
C THR A 14 21.61 -11.90 4.93
N HIS A 15 22.01 -11.32 6.07
CA HIS A 15 22.22 -12.02 7.33
C HIS A 15 20.93 -12.14 8.16
N CYS A 16 19.81 -11.62 7.66
CA CYS A 16 18.55 -11.61 8.37
C CYS A 16 17.57 -12.64 7.82
N ASP A 17 17.16 -13.57 8.67
CA ASP A 17 16.26 -14.67 8.33
C ASP A 17 14.77 -14.27 8.18
N TRP A 18 14.46 -12.98 8.29
CA TRP A 18 13.11 -12.48 8.09
C TRP A 18 12.64 -12.78 6.66
N ARG A 19 11.55 -13.54 6.55
CA ARG A 19 11.02 -14.00 5.28
C ARG A 19 9.54 -14.34 5.37
N ILE A 20 8.77 -13.91 4.37
CA ILE A 20 7.36 -14.29 4.21
C ILE A 20 7.19 -14.96 2.84
N LEU A 21 6.61 -16.16 2.85
CA LEU A 21 6.16 -16.86 1.65
C LEU A 21 4.64 -16.70 1.54
N ALA A 22 4.21 -16.07 0.45
CA ALA A 22 2.81 -15.97 0.08
C ALA A 22 2.56 -16.74 -1.22
N GLN A 23 1.41 -17.41 -1.28
CA GLN A 23 0.96 -18.15 -2.46
C GLN A 23 -0.45 -17.76 -2.81
N GLU A 24 -0.72 -17.62 -4.10
CA GLU A 24 -2.04 -17.28 -4.61
C GLU A 24 -3.05 -18.40 -4.31
N VAL A 25 -4.25 -18.00 -3.92
CA VAL A 25 -5.41 -18.87 -3.79
C VAL A 25 -6.05 -18.99 -5.17
N THR A 26 -6.11 -20.20 -5.71
CA THR A 26 -6.97 -20.58 -6.85
C THR A 26 -7.05 -19.56 -8.01
N ASN A 27 -5.93 -18.92 -8.37
CA ASN A 27 -5.85 -17.95 -9.48
C ASN A 27 -6.86 -16.78 -9.40
N CYS A 28 -7.28 -16.40 -8.18
CA CYS A 28 -8.26 -15.33 -7.95
C CYS A 28 -7.63 -13.99 -7.56
N GLY A 29 -6.30 -13.85 -7.65
CA GLY A 29 -5.56 -12.64 -7.28
C GLY A 29 -5.37 -12.44 -5.77
N TYR A 30 -5.98 -13.29 -4.94
CA TYR A 30 -5.79 -13.27 -3.49
C TYR A 30 -4.63 -14.17 -3.09
N TYR A 31 -3.86 -13.76 -2.09
CA TYR A 31 -2.69 -14.50 -1.61
C TYR A 31 -2.85 -14.88 -0.15
N THR A 32 -2.45 -16.11 0.19
CA THR A 32 -2.36 -16.60 1.57
C THR A 32 -0.91 -16.72 1.99
N ILE A 33 -0.62 -16.31 3.23
CA ILE A 33 0.69 -16.52 3.86
C ILE A 33 0.83 -18.01 4.20
N LYS A 34 1.81 -18.69 3.59
CA LYS A 34 2.09 -20.11 3.84
C LYS A 34 3.15 -20.33 4.90
N LYS A 35 4.19 -19.48 4.91
CA LYS A 35 5.26 -19.49 5.91
C LYS A 35 5.65 -18.06 6.23
N ALA A 36 5.90 -17.77 7.50
CA ALA A 36 6.35 -16.46 7.94
C ALA A 36 7.36 -16.61 9.08
N ASN A 37 8.57 -16.08 8.86
CA ASN A 37 9.49 -15.71 9.91
C ASN A 37 9.43 -14.18 10.06
N LEU A 38 8.86 -13.73 11.18
CA LEU A 38 8.63 -12.32 11.47
C LEU A 38 9.71 -11.68 12.35
N VAL A 39 10.72 -12.47 12.76
CA VAL A 39 11.81 -11.99 13.60
C VAL A 39 12.87 -11.33 12.73
N HIS A 40 13.19 -10.08 13.02
CA HIS A 40 14.33 -9.38 12.42
C HIS A 40 15.53 -9.44 13.37
N ILE A 41 16.67 -9.86 12.84
CA ILE A 41 17.99 -9.77 13.50
C ILE A 41 18.90 -8.72 12.87
N CYS A 42 18.43 -8.06 11.80
CA CYS A 42 19.18 -7.02 11.10
C CYS A 42 19.33 -5.74 11.94
N PRO A 43 20.49 -5.05 11.84
CA PRO A 43 20.72 -3.81 12.55
C PRO A 43 19.78 -2.70 12.08
N PHE A 44 19.53 -1.73 12.96
CA PHE A 44 18.57 -0.64 12.72
C PHE A 44 18.87 0.15 11.44
N ASP A 45 20.14 0.33 11.08
CA ASP A 45 20.54 1.09 9.89
C ASP A 45 20.00 0.51 8.58
N THR A 46 19.84 -0.82 8.50
CA THR A 46 19.26 -1.48 7.33
C THR A 46 17.75 -1.24 7.21
N ARG A 47 17.08 -0.82 8.29
CA ARG A 47 15.63 -0.57 8.30
C ARG A 47 15.27 0.70 7.55
N ASP A 48 16.21 1.65 7.41
CA ASP A 48 15.98 2.87 6.65
C ASP A 48 15.68 2.57 5.17
N LEU A 49 16.21 1.46 4.65
CA LEU A 49 15.96 0.97 3.29
C LEU A 49 14.51 0.52 3.07
N TYR A 50 13.76 0.23 4.14
CA TYR A 50 12.33 -0.10 4.05
C TYR A 50 11.48 1.09 3.60
N LYS A 51 11.96 2.32 3.78
CA LYS A 51 11.30 3.54 3.27
C LYS A 51 11.11 3.51 1.75
N ARG A 52 11.95 2.77 1.02
CA ARG A 52 11.84 2.56 -0.44
C ARG A 52 10.64 1.69 -0.80
N ARG A 53 10.26 0.74 0.06
CA ARG A 53 9.12 -0.17 -0.15
C ARG A 53 7.79 0.46 0.29
N ALA A 54 7.82 1.37 1.26
CA ALA A 54 6.66 2.19 1.64
C ALA A 54 6.40 3.28 0.58
N THR A 55 5.88 2.88 -0.57
CA THR A 55 5.43 3.81 -1.63
C THR A 55 4.08 4.43 -1.25
N SER A 56 3.72 5.56 -1.89
CA SER A 56 2.41 6.18 -1.67
C SER A 56 1.25 5.24 -2.02
N LYS A 57 1.43 4.34 -2.99
CA LYS A 57 0.43 3.31 -3.34
C LYS A 57 0.23 2.30 -2.19
N VAL A 58 1.33 1.80 -1.61
CA VAL A 58 1.25 0.88 -0.46
C VAL A 58 0.60 1.56 0.74
N ILE A 59 1.01 2.79 1.06
CA ILE A 59 0.41 3.57 2.16
C ILE A 59 -1.08 3.83 1.89
N ALA A 60 -1.47 4.13 0.65
CA ALA A 60 -2.88 4.32 0.27
C ALA A 60 -3.72 3.07 0.51
N HIS A 61 -3.19 1.88 0.19
CA HIS A 61 -3.89 0.61 0.47
C HIS A 61 -4.07 0.36 1.97
N VAL A 62 -3.03 0.60 2.77
CA VAL A 62 -3.11 0.49 4.24
C VAL A 62 -4.09 1.52 4.82
N TYR A 63 -4.08 2.73 4.29
CA TYR A 63 -5.03 3.78 4.69
C TYR A 63 -6.48 3.37 4.40
N ARG A 64 -6.76 2.89 3.18
CA ARG A 64 -8.11 2.43 2.80
C ARG A 64 -8.60 1.28 3.67
N SER A 65 -7.74 0.30 3.95
CA SER A 65 -8.14 -0.86 4.75
C SER A 65 -8.48 -0.50 6.19
N ARG A 66 -7.94 0.61 6.71
CA ARG A 66 -8.17 1.08 8.08
C ARG A 66 -9.35 2.04 8.20
N TYR A 67 -9.55 2.91 7.22
CA TYR A 67 -10.51 4.02 7.34
C TYR A 67 -11.76 3.90 6.48
N GLY A 68 -11.75 3.07 5.43
CA GLY A 68 -12.87 2.92 4.50
C GLY A 68 -13.13 4.17 3.67
N GLU A 69 -13.56 5.26 4.31
CA GLU A 69 -13.84 6.56 3.71
C GLU A 69 -12.63 7.52 3.73
N PRO A 70 -12.23 8.06 2.57
CA PRO A 70 -11.09 8.96 2.47
C PRO A 70 -11.27 10.32 3.16
N THR A 71 -12.52 10.78 3.25
CA THR A 71 -12.95 12.09 3.78
C THR A 71 -12.88 12.15 5.30
N LEU A 72 -13.24 11.05 5.99
CA LEU A 72 -13.19 10.93 7.45
C LEU A 72 -11.82 10.49 7.98
N GLY A 73 -10.90 10.09 7.10
CA GLY A 73 -9.59 9.61 7.50
C GLY A 73 -8.58 10.72 7.85
N PRO A 74 -7.46 10.34 8.51
CA PRO A 74 -6.51 11.27 9.11
C PRO A 74 -5.94 12.31 8.14
N LYS A 75 -5.52 13.45 8.68
CA LYS A 75 -4.74 14.45 7.93
C LYS A 75 -3.38 13.86 7.54
N SER A 76 -2.75 14.39 6.49
CA SER A 76 -1.45 13.89 6.00
C SER A 76 -0.37 13.83 7.09
N ALA A 77 -0.34 14.80 8.01
CA ALA A 77 0.59 14.81 9.14
C ALA A 77 0.29 13.70 10.17
N GLN A 78 -0.99 13.45 10.46
CA GLN A 78 -1.40 12.34 11.31
C GLN A 78 -1.06 11.00 10.64
N LEU A 79 -1.32 10.87 9.33
CA LEU A 79 -0.95 9.69 8.57
C LEU A 79 0.56 9.42 8.60
N GLN A 80 1.38 10.47 8.59
CA GLN A 80 2.83 10.34 8.72
C GLN A 80 3.23 9.73 10.07
N GLN A 81 2.63 10.21 11.17
CA GLN A 81 2.87 9.69 12.51
C GLN A 81 2.42 8.22 12.61
N MET A 82 1.24 7.92 12.09
CA MET A 82 0.69 6.57 12.10
C MET A 82 1.51 5.58 11.29
N VAL A 83 2.02 5.98 10.12
CA VAL A 83 2.90 5.11 9.32
C VAL A 83 4.20 4.82 10.08
N LEU A 84 4.71 5.77 10.85
CA LEU A 84 5.87 5.56 11.70
C LEU A 84 5.54 4.63 12.89
N GLU A 85 4.41 4.82 13.54
CA GLU A 85 3.99 4.03 14.71
C GLU A 85 3.58 2.60 14.31
N ASP A 86 2.69 2.44 13.34
CA ASP A 86 2.15 1.13 12.99
C ASP A 86 3.14 0.32 12.15
N LEU A 87 3.79 0.96 11.17
CA LEU A 87 4.62 0.25 10.19
C LEU A 87 6.12 0.35 10.49
N ARG A 88 6.53 1.16 11.48
CA ARG A 88 7.94 1.42 11.81
C ARG A 88 8.75 1.92 10.61
N VAL A 89 8.11 2.65 9.70
CA VAL A 89 8.73 3.24 8.51
C VAL A 89 8.45 4.74 8.50
N SER A 90 9.48 5.57 8.33
CA SER A 90 9.23 7.01 8.13
C SER A 90 8.74 7.29 6.72
N ALA A 91 7.71 8.13 6.60
CA ALA A 91 7.24 8.67 5.33
C ALA A 91 7.42 10.20 5.32
N SER A 92 7.63 10.81 4.15
CA SER A 92 7.58 12.27 4.04
C SER A 92 6.14 12.75 3.99
N TYR A 93 5.90 13.99 4.42
CA TYR A 93 4.57 14.62 4.33
C TYR A 93 3.96 14.49 2.93
N MET A 94 4.73 14.84 1.88
CA MET A 94 4.26 14.75 0.50
C MET A 94 3.91 13.32 0.07
N LYS A 95 4.61 12.31 0.60
CA LYS A 95 4.29 10.91 0.34
C LYS A 95 2.94 10.54 0.96
N CYS A 96 2.68 10.98 2.19
CA CYS A 96 1.40 10.79 2.86
C CYS A 96 0.25 11.55 2.17
N HIS A 97 0.50 12.78 1.74
CA HIS A 97 -0.49 13.56 0.99
C HIS A 97 -0.87 12.87 -0.33
N ARG A 98 0.13 12.41 -1.11
CA ARG A 98 -0.11 11.62 -2.33
C ARG A 98 -0.81 10.29 -2.04
N ALA A 99 -0.51 9.64 -0.92
CA ALA A 99 -1.17 8.40 -0.51
C ALA A 99 -2.65 8.64 -0.21
N LYS A 100 -2.98 9.76 0.44
CA LYS A 100 -4.37 10.17 0.68
C LYS A 100 -5.11 10.42 -0.63
N GLY A 101 -4.53 11.17 -1.58
CA GLY A 101 -5.12 11.38 -2.90
C GLY A 101 -5.42 10.06 -3.64
N LYS A 102 -4.43 9.16 -3.69
CA LYS A 102 -4.60 7.82 -4.28
C LYS A 102 -5.67 6.98 -3.58
N ALA A 103 -5.77 7.10 -2.25
CA ALA A 103 -6.80 6.43 -1.49
C ALA A 103 -8.20 6.98 -1.82
N THR A 104 -8.32 8.29 -2.04
CA THR A 104 -9.57 8.93 -2.46
C THR A 104 -9.98 8.53 -3.86
N GLU A 105 -9.09 8.68 -4.84
CA GLU A 105 -9.31 8.33 -6.25
C GLU A 105 -9.80 6.90 -6.41
N ALA A 106 -9.23 5.94 -5.67
CA ALA A 106 -9.66 4.55 -5.75
C ALA A 106 -11.05 4.29 -5.10
N THR A 107 -11.63 5.23 -4.33
CA THR A 107 -12.96 5.09 -3.71
C THR A 107 -14.00 5.83 -4.55
N THR A 108 -13.70 7.07 -4.93
CA THR A 108 -14.65 7.96 -5.59
C THR A 108 -14.53 7.97 -7.11
N GLY A 109 -13.49 7.33 -7.65
CA GLY A 109 -13.11 7.49 -9.05
C GLY A 109 -12.18 8.67 -9.28
N ASN A 110 -11.49 8.65 -10.42
CA ASN A 110 -10.67 9.74 -10.90
C ASN A 110 -11.56 10.81 -11.56
N THR A 111 -11.25 12.09 -11.35
CA THR A 111 -11.95 13.20 -11.98
C THR A 111 -11.80 13.16 -13.50
N GLU A 112 -10.60 12.83 -14.01
CA GLU A 112 -10.35 12.77 -15.45
C GLU A 112 -11.22 11.70 -16.13
N ASP A 113 -11.28 10.50 -15.55
CA ASP A 113 -12.16 9.43 -16.03
C ASP A 113 -13.64 9.86 -15.96
N SER A 114 -14.03 10.55 -14.90
CA SER A 114 -15.39 11.08 -14.74
C SER A 114 -15.76 12.11 -15.81
N TYR A 115 -14.81 12.95 -16.24
CA TYR A 115 -15.02 13.91 -17.33
C TYR A 115 -15.17 13.21 -18.69
N LEU A 116 -14.43 12.14 -18.95
CA LEU A 116 -14.56 11.36 -20.19
C LEU A 116 -15.94 10.71 -20.33
N GLU A 117 -16.54 10.30 -19.22
CA GLU A 117 -17.88 9.71 -19.18
C GLU A 117 -19.02 10.71 -19.41
N LEU A 118 -18.76 12.02 -19.38
CA LEU A 118 -19.80 13.03 -19.63
C LEU A 118 -20.40 12.90 -21.03
N ALA A 119 -19.57 12.66 -22.04
CA ALA A 119 -20.04 12.50 -23.42
C ALA A 119 -20.96 11.27 -23.56
N SER A 120 -20.60 10.15 -22.92
CA SER A 120 -21.42 8.92 -22.91
C SER A 120 -22.73 9.12 -22.14
N TYR A 121 -22.72 9.98 -21.12
CA TYR A 121 -23.91 10.32 -20.35
C TYR A 121 -24.90 11.17 -21.16
N PHE A 122 -24.43 12.16 -21.92
CA PHE A 122 -25.29 13.00 -22.77
C PHE A 122 -25.99 12.21 -23.88
N GLU A 123 -25.34 11.21 -24.48
CA GLU A 123 -25.98 10.35 -25.49
C GLU A 123 -27.08 9.45 -24.90
N ARG A 124 -26.96 9.07 -23.61
CA ARG A 124 -27.97 8.26 -22.90
C ARG A 124 -29.19 9.05 -22.42
N LEU A 125 -29.15 10.38 -22.48
CA LEU A 125 -30.26 11.26 -22.10
C LEU A 125 -31.18 11.63 -23.28
N LYS A 126 -30.83 11.23 -24.50
CA LYS A 126 -31.71 11.30 -25.67
C LYS A 126 -32.68 10.11 -25.68
#